data_AF-A0A6I9Z4R4-F1
#
_entry.id   AF-A0A6I9Z4R4-F1
#
_cell.length_a   1.000
_cell.length_b   1.000
_cell.length_c   1.000
_cell.angle_alpha   90.00
_cell.angle_beta   90.00
_cell.angle_gamma   90.00
#
_symmetry.space_group_name_H-M   'P 1'
#
loop_
_entity.id
_entity.type
_entity.pdbx_description
1 polymer ?
#
loop_
_entity_poly.entity_id
_entity_poly.type
_entity_poly.pdbx_seq_one_letter_code
_entity_poly.pdbx_strand_id
1 'polypeptide(L)'
;MNICFSFLKMMMFVFNGVIFLGGLALLGIGIWVKVDGDSFEKILGVAAPQMMLLLHVGYLCITVGSILFIMGFLGCWGAVKESRCLLLVVSDLQKDLAVDRMWVL
;
A
#
# COMPACT_ATOMS: atom_id res chain seq x y z
N MET A 1 -22.49 25.90 11.32
CA MET A 1 -21.08 25.53 11.56
C MET A 1 -20.82 24.10 11.05
N ASN A 2 -21.41 23.71 9.91
CA ASN A 2 -21.54 22.29 9.52
C ASN A 2 -20.89 21.98 8.15
N ILE A 3 -20.66 23.02 7.32
CA ILE A 3 -20.05 22.88 5.98
C ILE A 3 -18.55 22.54 6.06
N CYS A 4 -17.82 23.11 7.01
CA CYS A 4 -16.38 22.86 7.16
C CYS A 4 -16.10 21.40 7.53
N PHE A 5 -16.90 20.83 8.44
CA PHE A 5 -16.77 19.43 8.85
C PHE A 5 -17.10 18.45 7.72
N SER A 6 -18.15 18.72 6.93
CA SER A 6 -18.48 17.92 5.74
C SER A 6 -17.37 17.98 4.69
N PHE A 7 -16.76 19.14 4.46
CA PHE A 7 -15.67 19.28 3.50
C PHE A 7 -14.43 18.47 3.90
N LEU A 8 -14.06 18.51 5.19
CA LEU A 8 -12.95 17.72 5.72
C LEU A 8 -13.21 16.21 5.62
N LYS A 9 -14.44 15.76 5.92
CA LYS A 9 -14.83 14.34 5.81
C LYS A 9 -14.78 13.87 4.35
N MET A 10 -15.21 14.71 3.41
CA MET A 10 -15.20 14.39 1.97
C MET A 10 -13.77 14.33 1.41
N MET A 11 -12.91 15.30 1.75
CA MET A 11 -11.50 15.32 1.36
C MET A 11 -10.74 14.08 1.85
N MET A 12 -10.98 13.66 3.11
CA MET A 12 -10.36 12.47 3.69
C MET A 12 -10.80 11.18 2.98
N PHE A 13 -12.07 11.08 2.59
CA PHE A 13 -12.58 9.92 1.84
C PHE A 13 -11.96 9.83 0.45
N VAL A 14 -11.88 10.96 -0.27
CA VAL A 14 -11.30 11.01 -1.61
C VAL A 14 -9.82 10.63 -1.58
N PHE A 15 -9.05 11.20 -0.66
CA PHE A 15 -7.60 10.92 -0.57
C PHE A 15 -7.31 9.45 -0.21
N ASN A 16 -8.05 8.89 0.75
CA ASN A 16 -7.93 7.46 1.09
C ASN A 16 -8.37 6.55 -0.08
N GLY A 17 -9.41 6.94 -0.83
CA GLY A 17 -9.84 6.23 -2.03
C GLY A 17 -8.78 6.21 -3.12
N VAL A 18 -8.07 7.33 -3.34
CA VAL A 18 -6.96 7.41 -4.31
C VAL A 18 -5.79 6.52 -3.88
N ILE A 19 -5.41 6.54 -2.61
CA ILE A 19 -4.34 5.65 -2.08
C ILE A 19 -4.72 4.19 -2.23
N PHE A 20 -5.98 3.83 -1.94
CA PHE A 20 -6.49 2.48 -2.09
C PHE A 20 -6.43 1.99 -3.55
N LEU A 21 -6.91 2.81 -4.49
CA LEU A 21 -6.85 2.50 -5.93
C LEU A 21 -5.40 2.41 -6.43
N GLY A 22 -4.53 3.30 -5.97
CA GLY A 22 -3.10 3.27 -6.28
C GLY A 22 -2.41 2.01 -5.75
N GLY A 23 -2.69 1.62 -4.50
CA GLY A 23 -2.18 0.39 -3.90
C GLY A 23 -2.65 -0.87 -4.62
N LEU A 24 -3.93 -0.91 -5.02
CA LEU A 24 -4.49 -2.01 -5.81
C LEU A 24 -3.85 -2.11 -7.20
N ALA A 25 -3.63 -0.97 -7.87
CA ALA A 25 -2.96 -0.92 -9.16
C ALA A 25 -1.50 -1.40 -9.06
N LEU A 26 -0.75 -0.93 -8.06
CA LEU A 26 0.63 -1.36 -7.81
C LEU A 26 0.72 -2.84 -7.46
N LEU A 27 -0.21 -3.38 -6.66
CA LEU A 27 -0.31 -4.81 -6.40
C LEU A 27 -0.59 -5.61 -7.67
N GLY A 28 -1.54 -5.15 -8.50
CA GLY A 28 -1.86 -5.78 -9.77
C GLY A 28 -0.64 -5.83 -10.70
N ILE A 29 0.06 -4.71 -10.85
CA ILE A 29 1.29 -4.63 -11.66
C ILE A 29 2.40 -5.51 -11.06
N GLY A 30 2.58 -5.49 -9.74
CA GLY A 30 3.59 -6.30 -9.06
C GLY A 30 3.36 -7.81 -9.22
N ILE A 31 2.10 -8.25 -9.09
CA ILE A 31 1.71 -9.65 -9.33
C ILE A 31 1.89 -10.01 -10.81
N TRP A 32 1.47 -9.13 -11.73
CA TRP A 32 1.64 -9.34 -13.18
C TRP A 32 3.10 -9.56 -13.55
N VAL A 33 3.98 -8.66 -13.10
CA VAL A 33 5.43 -8.77 -13.32
C VAL A 33 6.02 -10.02 -12.68
N LYS A 34 5.51 -10.44 -11.50
CA LYS A 34 5.96 -11.68 -10.85
C LYS A 34 5.55 -12.92 -11.63
N VAL A 35 4.31 -13.00 -12.12
CA VAL A 35 3.79 -14.16 -12.88
C VAL A 35 4.52 -14.31 -14.22
N ASP A 36 4.75 -13.21 -14.94
CA ASP A 36 5.59 -13.21 -16.14
C ASP A 36 7.06 -13.53 -15.79
N GLY A 37 7.59 -12.96 -14.71
CA GLY A 37 8.96 -13.21 -14.25
C GLY A 37 9.24 -14.68 -13.92
N ASP A 38 8.32 -15.38 -13.25
CA ASP A 38 8.44 -16.79 -12.86
C ASP A 38 8.53 -17.72 -14.10
N SER A 39 7.77 -17.39 -15.13
CA SER A 39 7.80 -18.10 -16.42
C SER A 39 9.12 -17.90 -17.18
N PHE A 40 9.73 -16.72 -17.05
CA PHE A 40 11.03 -16.39 -17.62
C PHE A 40 12.20 -16.93 -16.79
N GLU A 41 12.09 -17.06 -15.47
CA GLU A 41 13.17 -17.58 -14.59
C GLU A 41 13.57 -19.00 -14.97
N LYS A 42 12.58 -19.82 -15.33
CA LYS A 42 12.79 -21.21 -15.76
C LYS A 42 13.54 -21.36 -17.07
N ILE A 43 13.46 -20.37 -17.96
CA ILE A 43 14.05 -20.40 -19.31
C ILE A 43 15.40 -19.66 -19.32
N LEU A 44 15.60 -18.70 -18.42
CA LEU A 44 16.67 -17.71 -18.47
C LEU A 44 17.67 -17.79 -17.30
N GLY A 45 17.78 -18.93 -16.60
CA GLY A 45 18.78 -19.21 -15.55
C GLY A 45 20.26 -19.06 -15.98
N VAL A 46 20.51 -18.64 -17.23
CA VAL A 46 21.83 -18.39 -17.82
C VAL A 46 22.20 -16.89 -17.83
N ALA A 47 21.25 -15.97 -17.63
CA ALA A 47 21.46 -14.51 -17.73
C ALA A 47 21.37 -13.81 -16.36
N ALA A 48 22.24 -14.20 -15.43
CA ALA A 48 22.14 -13.94 -13.99
C ALA A 48 22.04 -12.47 -13.48
N PRO A 49 22.64 -11.42 -14.07
CA PRO A 49 22.73 -10.13 -13.38
C PRO A 49 21.46 -9.24 -13.48
N GLN A 50 20.76 -9.23 -14.62
CA GLN A 50 19.60 -8.34 -14.82
C GLN A 50 18.30 -8.82 -14.15
N MET A 51 18.20 -10.11 -13.84
CA MET A 51 16.96 -10.71 -13.34
C MET A 51 16.76 -10.51 -11.83
N MET A 52 17.85 -10.55 -11.06
CA MET A 52 17.83 -10.25 -9.62
C MET A 52 17.24 -8.87 -9.34
N LEU A 53 17.54 -7.88 -10.18
CA LEU A 53 17.04 -6.51 -10.02
C LEU A 53 15.52 -6.44 -10.26
N LEU A 54 15.01 -7.15 -11.26
CA LEU A 54 13.60 -7.14 -11.63
C LEU A 54 12.73 -7.87 -10.58
N LEU A 55 13.22 -8.99 -10.04
CA LEU A 55 12.59 -9.72 -8.94
C LEU A 55 12.54 -8.88 -7.65
N HIS A 56 13.64 -8.19 -7.34
CA HIS A 56 13.72 -7.29 -6.19
C HIS A 56 12.70 -6.14 -6.32
N VAL A 57 12.64 -5.51 -7.50
CA VAL A 57 11.67 -4.43 -7.80
C VAL A 57 10.23 -4.93 -7.74
N GLY A 58 9.93 -6.10 -8.29
CA GLY A 58 8.59 -6.71 -8.23
C GLY A 58 8.14 -6.99 -6.79
N TYR A 59 9.02 -7.55 -5.97
CA TYR A 59 8.74 -7.83 -4.56
C TYR A 59 8.52 -6.55 -3.74
N LEU A 60 9.33 -5.51 -3.99
CA LEU A 60 9.14 -4.19 -3.39
C LEU A 60 7.81 -3.56 -3.82
N CYS A 61 7.45 -3.65 -5.10
CA CYS A 61 6.18 -3.13 -5.62
C CYS A 61 4.97 -3.80 -4.95
N ILE A 62 4.99 -5.12 -4.77
CA ILE A 62 3.95 -5.87 -4.06
C ILE A 62 3.89 -5.45 -2.58
N THR A 63 5.04 -5.36 -1.92
CA THR A 63 5.13 -5.00 -0.50
C THR A 63 4.57 -3.60 -0.26
N VAL A 64 5.05 -2.61 -1.00
CA VAL A 64 4.57 -1.22 -0.92
C VAL A 64 3.10 -1.12 -1.32
N GLY A 65 2.68 -1.79 -2.40
CA GLY A 65 1.29 -1.81 -2.85
C GLY A 65 0.33 -2.39 -1.80
N SER A 66 0.73 -3.46 -1.11
CA SER A 66 -0.06 -4.08 -0.03
C SER A 66 -0.24 -3.15 1.17
N ILE A 67 0.82 -2.44 1.56
CA ILE A 67 0.78 -1.48 2.66
C ILE A 67 -0.17 -0.32 2.30
N LEU A 68 -0.04 0.24 1.09
CA LEU A 68 -0.90 1.32 0.60
C LEU A 68 -2.38 0.87 0.50
N PHE A 69 -2.63 -0.34 0.03
CA PHE A 69 -3.98 -0.91 -0.04
C PHE A 69 -4.62 -1.04 1.35
N ILE A 70 -3.89 -1.58 2.33
CA ILE A 70 -4.37 -1.73 3.71
C ILE A 70 -4.59 -0.35 4.35
N MET A 71 -3.66 0.60 4.17
CA MET A 71 -3.80 1.97 4.67
C MET A 71 -5.04 2.68 4.11
N GLY A 72 -5.28 2.57 2.79
CA GLY A 72 -6.46 3.17 2.15
C GLY A 72 -7.77 2.54 2.61
N PHE A 73 -7.81 1.21 2.75
CA PHE A 73 -8.99 0.48 3.20
C PHE A 73 -9.35 0.81 4.66
N LEU A 74 -8.35 0.82 5.55
CA LEU A 74 -8.51 1.21 6.95
C LEU A 74 -8.89 2.69 7.09
N GLY A 75 -8.39 3.57 6.22
CA GLY A 75 -8.77 4.98 6.18
C GLY A 75 -10.26 5.18 5.85
N CYS A 76 -10.79 4.42 4.89
CA CYS A 76 -12.22 4.42 4.56
C CYS A 76 -13.09 3.78 5.65
N TRP A 77 -12.67 2.65 6.23
CA TRP A 77 -13.37 2.00 7.34
C TRP A 77 -13.35 2.82 8.63
N GLY A 78 -12.25 3.50 8.93
CA GLY A 78 -12.13 4.41 10.06
C GLY A 78 -13.04 5.65 9.92
N ALA A 79 -13.17 6.20 8.71
CA ALA A 79 -14.07 7.33 8.45
C ALA A 79 -15.56 6.98 8.60
N VAL A 80 -15.93 5.72 8.32
CA VAL A 80 -17.30 5.18 8.51
C VAL A 80 -17.59 4.88 9.98
N LYS A 81 -16.60 4.37 10.73
CA LYS A 81 -16.75 4.03 12.14
C LYS A 81 -16.41 5.24 13.01
N GLU A 82 -17.38 6.14 13.17
CA GLU A 82 -17.34 7.38 13.98
C GLU A 82 -17.25 7.09 15.50
N SER A 83 -16.40 6.16 15.93
CA SER A 83 -16.12 5.78 17.31
C SER A 83 -14.66 6.15 17.61
N ARG A 84 -14.42 7.34 18.16
CA ARG A 84 -13.08 7.96 18.31
C ARG A 84 -12.02 7.08 19.01
N CYS A 85 -12.41 6.10 19.82
CA CYS A 85 -11.48 5.23 20.53
C CYS A 85 -10.84 4.11 19.66
N LEU A 86 -11.46 3.72 18.54
CA LEU A 86 -10.93 2.61 17.71
C LEU A 86 -9.92 3.10 16.64
N LEU A 87 -10.08 4.35 16.17
CA LEU A 87 -9.18 4.98 15.20
C LEU A 87 -7.79 5.28 15.78
N LEU A 88 -7.69 5.59 17.08
CA LEU A 88 -6.42 5.81 17.77
C LEU A 88 -5.57 4.53 17.79
N VAL A 89 -6.13 3.41 18.25
CA VAL A 89 -5.43 2.11 18.29
C VAL A 89 -4.93 1.64 16.92
N VAL A 90 -5.70 1.87 15.86
CA VAL A 90 -5.29 1.52 14.48
C VAL A 90 -4.17 2.45 13.98
N SER A 91 -4.18 3.73 14.36
CA SER A 91 -3.13 4.68 13.99
C SER A 91 -1.84 4.52 14.81
N ASP A 92 -1.92 4.02 16.04
CA ASP A 92 -0.75 3.62 16.84
C ASP A 92 -0.06 2.37 16.24
N LEU A 93 -0.83 1.36 15.80
CA LEU A 93 -0.28 0.17 15.16
C LEU A 93 0.33 0.46 13.77
N GLN A 94 -0.21 1.44 13.03
CA GLN A 94 0.38 1.93 11.79
C GLN A 94 1.67 2.74 12.01
N LYS A 95 1.83 3.42 13.16
CA LYS A 95 3.08 4.10 13.51
C LYS A 95 4.19 3.12 13.87
N ASP A 96 3.88 2.07 14.63
CA ASP A 96 4.84 1.03 15.00
C ASP A 96 5.43 0.31 13.76
N LEU A 97 4.59 -0.01 12.76
CA LEU A 97 5.06 -0.70 11.55
C LEU A 97 5.82 0.21 10.56
N ALA A 98 5.63 1.53 10.62
CA ALA A 98 6.24 2.49 9.70
C ALA A 98 7.48 3.24 10.25
N VAL A 99 7.70 3.26 11.57
CA VAL A 99 8.76 4.09 12.19
C VAL A 99 10.04 3.32 12.52
N ASP A 100 10.01 2.01 12.79
CA ASP A 100 11.23 1.29 13.21
C ASP A 100 12.20 0.91 12.07
N ARG A 101 11.79 0.98 10.79
CA ARG A 101 12.65 0.54 9.67
C ARG A 101 12.72 1.46 8.45
N MET A 102 12.12 2.65 8.46
CA MET A 102 12.15 3.56 7.29
C MET A 102 12.77 4.94 7.56
N TRP A 103 13.14 5.29 8.80
CA TRP A 103 13.81 6.55 9.14
C TRP A 103 15.21 6.41 9.76
N VAL A 104 15.72 5.18 9.86
CA VAL A 104 17.12 4.89 10.20
C VAL A 104 17.79 4.22 8.99
N LEU A 105 17.68 4.87 7.82
CA LEU A 105 18.53 4.68 6.64
C LEU A 105 18.29 5.83 5.65
#